data_AF-A0AAW5EE65-F1
#
_entry.id   AF-A0AAW5EE65-F1
#
_cell.length_a   1.000
_cell.length_b   1.000
_cell.length_c   1.000
_cell.angle_alpha   90.00
_cell.angle_beta   90.00
_cell.angle_gamma   90.00
#
_symmetry.space_group_name_H-M   'P 1'
#
loop_
_entity.id
_entity.type
_entity.pdbx_description
1 polymer ?
#
loop_
_entity_poly.entity_id
_entity_poly.type
_entity_poly.pdbx_seq_one_letter_code
_entity_poly.pdbx_strand_id
1 'polypeptide(L)'
;MILLIDNYDSFVFNVKSMLEQLSNDEILVRRNDAISLSEIKNLNPTHIILSPGPKHPSQSGICLEIFKARLNIPVLGICLGHQALALAFDSLVVKMQEPMHAKNSLIKQCRENELFSNLPSNFSVMRYHSLEVKQLSDELEILALDEKGVIMALGHKNLPYYGVQFHPESYFSEYGLQLFSNFLKQDIKKPQKQENPLSFYLQKMSENHFLQSDDFEQICKIIMSKDYEILQVAALLILITEKSLNEKSLSAFVRQILRYSQTFSDESEMIDICGTGGDGFKSINVSTTSAFILAALGVKVAKHGNRAISSSSGSTDVLEALNITTPNTLESVLKQLNNQELSFLHAPFFHPLVGELKEVRSRLGVRTVFNVLGPLLHPNLKLKYQLMGNYHAPVHRLLIEVLKNLGRKKALVVRGNDGMDELSICDESKIYELCEGEILEYSICPEQFGFKRAFHSEIIGSSAYDNAKDLKDILSGRMQGAKFDLVVLNAMFALYTANKASSPLVAKDMILEAIYSGKVIEYFKEYQAYAKA
;
A
#
# COMPACT_ATOMS: atom_id res chain seq x y z
N MET A 1 18.99 26.13 -9.60
CA MET A 1 19.29 26.31 -8.15
C MET A 1 20.22 25.22 -7.66
N ILE A 2 21.33 25.59 -7.03
CA ILE A 2 22.29 24.70 -6.37
C ILE A 2 22.10 24.81 -4.86
N LEU A 3 22.01 23.68 -4.16
CA LEU A 3 21.91 23.63 -2.69
C LEU A 3 23.29 23.40 -2.08
N LEU A 4 23.74 24.31 -1.21
CA LEU A 4 24.98 24.19 -0.44
C LEU A 4 24.64 23.97 1.04
N ILE A 5 24.98 22.79 1.56
CA ILE A 5 24.81 22.45 2.97
C ILE A 5 26.04 22.92 3.76
N ASP A 6 25.82 23.83 4.68
CA ASP A 6 26.80 24.36 5.62
C ASP A 6 26.88 23.48 6.88
N ASN A 7 28.02 22.82 7.07
CA ASN A 7 28.33 22.04 8.29
C ASN A 7 29.06 22.88 9.35
N TYR A 8 28.77 24.18 9.43
CA TYR A 8 29.41 25.16 10.32
C TYR A 8 30.89 25.37 10.02
N ASP A 9 31.22 25.52 8.74
CA ASP A 9 32.59 25.63 8.28
C ASP A 9 32.94 27.04 7.76
N SER A 10 34.14 27.49 8.10
CA SER A 10 34.62 28.83 7.70
C SER A 10 34.81 28.99 6.19
N PHE A 11 34.97 27.89 5.44
CA PHE A 11 35.21 27.91 4.00
C PHE A 11 33.94 27.77 3.16
N VAL A 12 32.76 27.59 3.76
CA VAL A 12 31.50 27.43 3.01
C VAL A 12 31.22 28.61 2.05
N PHE A 13 31.59 29.83 2.45
CA PHE A 13 31.43 31.01 1.60
C PHE A 13 32.47 31.11 0.48
N ASN A 14 33.64 30.46 0.62
CA ASN A 14 34.58 30.32 -0.50
C ASN A 14 34.00 29.37 -1.54
N VAL A 15 33.42 28.24 -1.10
CA VAL A 15 32.67 27.32 -1.99
C VAL A 15 31.55 28.10 -2.70
N LYS A 16 30.72 28.84 -1.96
CA LYS A 16 29.65 29.67 -2.53
C LYS A 16 30.19 30.63 -3.60
N SER A 17 31.24 31.39 -3.29
CA SER A 17 31.83 32.36 -4.22
C SER A 17 32.39 31.71 -5.49
N MET A 18 33.01 30.53 -5.38
CA MET A 18 33.49 29.79 -6.54
C MET A 18 32.33 29.26 -7.40
N LEU A 19 31.23 28.81 -6.80
CA LEU A 19 30.05 28.38 -7.54
C LEU A 19 29.37 29.55 -8.26
N GLU A 20 29.29 30.72 -7.62
CA GLU A 20 28.77 31.96 -8.21
C GLU A 20 29.63 32.44 -9.40
N GLN A 21 30.92 32.10 -9.46
CA GLN A 21 31.76 32.37 -10.63
C GLN A 21 31.50 31.43 -11.81
N LEU A 22 30.93 30.24 -11.55
CA LEU A 22 30.80 29.16 -12.52
C LEU A 22 29.37 28.97 -13.03
N SER A 23 28.36 29.39 -12.27
CA SER A 23 26.95 29.26 -12.65
C SER A 23 26.16 30.54 -12.36
N ASN A 24 25.16 30.80 -13.20
CA ASN A 24 24.15 31.84 -12.98
C ASN A 24 22.98 31.33 -12.10
N ASP A 25 23.01 30.06 -11.69
CA ASP A 25 22.02 29.50 -10.78
C ASP A 25 22.06 30.15 -9.40
N GLU A 26 20.89 30.29 -8.78
CA GLU A 26 20.81 30.65 -7.36
C GLU A 26 21.52 29.60 -6.49
N ILE A 27 22.47 30.04 -5.65
CA ILE A 27 23.16 29.21 -4.66
C ILE A 27 22.47 29.38 -3.30
N LEU A 28 21.66 28.39 -2.94
CA LEU A 28 20.94 28.37 -1.67
C LEU A 28 21.80 27.73 -0.58
N VAL A 29 22.19 28.50 0.43
CA VAL A 29 22.93 27.98 1.58
C VAL A 29 21.96 27.63 2.72
N ARG A 30 22.07 26.42 3.26
CA ARG A 30 21.32 25.97 4.44
C ARG A 30 22.24 25.23 5.40
N ARG A 31 22.07 25.47 6.70
CA ARG A 31 22.79 24.70 7.71
C ARG A 31 22.32 23.25 7.71
N ASN A 32 23.22 22.35 8.09
CA ASN A 32 22.96 20.90 8.09
C ASN A 32 21.87 20.43 9.08
N ASP A 33 21.39 21.33 9.93
CA ASP A 33 20.31 21.14 10.92
C ASP A 33 19.09 22.05 10.67
N ALA A 34 19.10 22.86 9.60
CA ALA A 34 18.07 23.84 9.29
C ALA A 34 17.26 23.50 8.04
N ILE A 35 17.39 22.28 7.51
CA ILE A 35 16.63 21.77 6.37
C ILE A 35 16.42 20.26 6.50
N SER A 36 15.22 19.81 6.15
CA SER A 36 14.83 18.39 6.12
C SER A 36 14.94 17.79 4.71
N LEU A 37 15.04 16.46 4.63
CA LEU A 37 15.10 15.75 3.35
C LEU A 37 13.84 15.99 2.49
N SER A 38 12.67 16.13 3.12
CA SER A 38 11.42 16.50 2.44
C SER A 38 11.49 17.89 1.80
N GLU A 39 12.06 18.87 2.50
CA GLU A 39 12.23 20.22 1.96
C GLU A 39 13.24 20.22 0.80
N ILE A 40 14.34 19.47 0.89
CA ILE A 40 15.30 19.31 -0.20
C ILE A 40 14.61 18.74 -1.45
N LYS A 41 13.78 17.69 -1.30
CA LYS A 41 13.02 17.12 -2.41
C LYS A 41 12.07 18.14 -3.04
N ASN A 42 11.43 18.98 -2.24
CA ASN A 42 10.53 20.03 -2.71
C ASN A 42 11.25 21.19 -3.41
N LEU A 43 12.47 21.53 -2.95
CA LEU A 43 13.31 22.54 -3.61
C LEU A 43 13.78 22.10 -4.99
N ASN A 44 13.84 20.78 -5.23
CA ASN A 44 14.28 20.18 -6.49
C ASN A 44 15.61 20.78 -7.01
N PRO A 45 16.69 20.76 -6.20
CA PRO A 45 17.96 21.36 -6.58
C PRO A 45 18.59 20.61 -7.75
N THR A 46 19.30 21.34 -8.62
CA THR A 46 20.03 20.74 -9.73
C THR A 46 21.29 19.99 -9.26
N HIS A 47 21.89 20.47 -8.17
CA HIS A 47 23.13 19.95 -7.59
C HIS A 47 23.08 20.17 -6.07
N ILE A 48 23.71 19.27 -5.31
CA ILE A 48 23.90 19.43 -3.87
C ILE A 48 25.39 19.37 -3.55
N ILE A 49 25.88 20.32 -2.75
CA ILE A 49 27.26 20.32 -2.27
C ILE A 49 27.23 20.32 -0.74
N LEU A 50 28.00 19.42 -0.14
CA LEU A 50 28.13 19.32 1.32
C LEU A 50 29.49 19.89 1.71
N SER A 51 29.48 20.99 2.45
CA SER A 51 30.70 21.70 2.85
C SER A 51 31.56 20.83 3.79
N PRO A 52 32.84 21.21 4.00
CA PRO A 52 33.62 20.72 5.13
C PRO A 52 32.94 21.04 6.47
N GLY A 53 33.45 20.50 7.57
CA GLY A 53 32.99 20.84 8.91
C GLY A 53 33.85 20.21 10.02
N PRO A 54 33.79 20.75 11.26
CA PRO A 54 34.67 20.34 12.35
C PRO A 54 34.22 19.07 13.08
N LYS A 55 32.98 18.61 12.87
CA LYS A 55 32.37 17.48 13.58
C LYS A 55 32.76 16.14 12.95
N HIS A 56 32.50 15.05 13.67
CA HIS A 56 32.62 13.70 13.12
C HIS A 56 31.51 13.44 12.06
N PRO A 57 31.77 12.69 10.96
CA PRO A 57 30.78 12.42 9.91
C PRO A 57 29.48 11.78 10.41
N SER A 58 29.52 10.99 11.50
CA SER A 58 28.31 10.44 12.13
C SER A 58 27.36 11.50 12.73
N GLN A 59 27.84 12.73 12.92
CA GLN A 59 27.11 13.87 13.46
C GLN A 59 26.81 14.93 12.38
N SER A 60 26.96 14.58 11.09
CA SER A 60 26.74 15.51 9.98
C SER A 60 25.27 15.70 9.58
N GLY A 61 24.34 15.12 10.34
CA GLY A 61 22.89 15.37 10.22
C GLY A 61 22.37 15.04 8.82
N ILE A 62 21.75 16.04 8.19
CA ILE A 62 21.13 15.92 6.86
C ILE A 62 22.09 15.40 5.78
N CYS A 63 23.41 15.58 5.93
CA CYS A 63 24.41 15.06 4.99
C CYS A 63 24.31 13.52 4.81
N LEU A 64 24.16 12.78 5.92
CA LEU A 64 23.99 11.32 5.85
C LEU A 64 22.64 10.93 5.25
N GLU A 65 21.59 11.68 5.59
CA GLU A 65 20.25 11.44 5.06
C GLU A 65 20.19 11.65 3.55
N ILE A 66 20.87 12.68 3.03
CA ILE A 66 20.96 12.96 1.58
C ILE A 66 21.54 11.76 0.83
N PHE A 67 22.67 11.21 1.29
CA PHE A 67 23.28 10.05 0.65
C PHE A 67 22.44 8.77 0.82
N LYS A 68 21.91 8.52 2.02
CA LYS A 68 21.04 7.35 2.30
C LYS A 68 19.73 7.38 1.53
N ALA A 69 19.24 8.57 1.18
CA ALA A 69 18.03 8.74 0.39
C ALA A 69 18.19 8.32 -1.07
N ARG A 70 19.44 8.13 -1.55
CA ARG A 70 19.76 7.69 -2.93
C ARG A 70 19.03 8.54 -3.99
N LEU A 71 18.95 9.86 -3.76
CA LEU A 71 18.42 10.83 -4.70
C LEU A 71 19.24 10.82 -6.00
N ASN A 72 18.58 10.80 -7.15
CA ASN A 72 19.24 10.91 -8.45
C ASN A 72 19.57 12.38 -8.80
N ILE A 73 20.27 13.06 -7.90
CA ILE A 73 20.74 14.44 -8.03
C ILE A 73 22.26 14.40 -7.81
N PRO A 74 23.09 15.07 -8.63
CA PRO A 74 24.52 15.15 -8.37
C PRO A 74 24.84 15.69 -6.97
N VAL A 75 25.64 14.95 -6.19
CA VAL A 75 26.06 15.34 -4.84
C VAL A 75 27.58 15.31 -4.72
N LEU A 76 28.19 16.43 -4.31
CA LEU A 76 29.62 16.52 -4.00
C LEU A 76 29.83 16.74 -2.50
N GLY A 77 30.50 15.80 -1.84
CA GLY A 77 30.95 15.93 -0.46
C GLY A 77 32.39 16.42 -0.35
N ILE A 78 32.63 17.50 0.39
CA ILE A 78 33.99 18.03 0.62
C ILE A 78 34.41 17.72 2.06
N CYS A 79 35.59 17.12 2.25
CA CYS A 79 36.19 16.77 3.54
C CYS A 79 35.22 15.99 4.45
N LEU A 80 34.47 16.65 5.33
CA LEU A 80 33.41 16.04 6.12
C LEU A 80 32.34 15.39 5.24
N GLY A 81 31.96 16.03 4.13
CA GLY A 81 31.00 15.48 3.16
C GLY A 81 31.51 14.20 2.49
N HIS A 82 32.81 14.12 2.18
CA HIS A 82 33.45 12.90 1.66
C HIS A 82 33.40 11.76 2.67
N GLN A 83 33.65 12.07 3.94
CA GLN A 83 33.58 11.08 5.03
C GLN A 83 32.14 10.64 5.30
N ALA A 84 31.17 11.55 5.18
CA ALA A 84 29.75 11.24 5.27
C ALA A 84 29.29 10.33 4.12
N LEU A 85 29.77 10.54 2.90
CA LEU A 85 29.52 9.64 1.76
C LEU A 85 30.01 8.23 2.09
N ALA A 86 31.26 8.09 2.53
CA ALA A 86 31.83 6.80 2.90
C ALA A 86 30.99 6.11 3.99
N LEU A 87 30.65 6.83 5.06
CA LEU A 87 29.87 6.30 6.18
C LEU A 87 28.42 5.95 5.80
N ALA A 88 27.80 6.67 4.86
CA ALA A 88 26.43 6.41 4.41
C ALA A 88 26.30 5.11 3.62
N PHE A 89 27.40 4.63 3.01
CA PHE A 89 27.49 3.37 2.27
C PHE A 89 28.41 2.37 3.02
N ASP A 90 28.34 2.36 4.35
CA ASP A 90 28.96 1.35 5.23
C ASP A 90 30.49 1.17 5.05
N SER A 91 31.20 2.20 4.59
CA SER A 91 32.66 2.21 4.52
C SER A 91 33.28 2.67 5.85
N LEU A 92 34.46 2.14 6.17
CA LEU A 92 35.14 2.43 7.44
C LEU A 92 35.91 3.76 7.39
N VAL A 93 35.54 4.68 8.28
CA VAL A 93 36.24 5.95 8.54
C VAL A 93 36.97 5.88 9.88
N VAL A 94 38.28 6.12 9.88
CA VAL A 94 39.15 6.05 11.08
C VAL A 94 39.96 7.32 11.27
N LYS A 95 40.48 7.52 12.48
CA LYS A 95 41.43 8.60 12.76
C LYS A 95 42.81 8.28 12.16
N MET A 96 43.39 9.26 11.47
CA MET A 96 44.73 9.14 10.88
C MET A 96 45.81 9.03 11.96
N GLN A 97 46.86 8.27 11.66
CA GLN A 97 48.06 8.21 12.50
C GLN A 97 48.79 9.56 12.57
N GLU A 98 48.79 10.32 11.47
CA GLU A 98 49.32 11.68 11.38
C GLU A 98 48.25 12.63 10.84
N PRO A 99 47.70 13.55 11.66
CA PRO A 99 46.71 14.51 11.19
C PRO A 99 47.33 15.52 10.20
N MET A 100 46.56 15.90 9.19
CA MET A 100 46.99 16.80 8.10
C MET A 100 46.22 18.12 8.20
N HIS A 101 46.78 19.08 8.95
CA HIS A 101 46.24 20.44 9.04
C HIS A 101 47.11 21.42 8.25
N ALA A 102 46.52 22.06 7.24
CA ALA A 102 47.16 23.04 6.36
C ALA A 102 48.40 22.51 5.62
N LYS A 103 48.34 21.26 5.14
CA LYS A 103 49.44 20.63 4.38
C LYS A 103 49.03 20.38 2.94
N ASN A 104 49.96 20.68 2.03
CA ASN A 104 49.86 20.24 0.63
C ASN A 104 50.18 18.75 0.52
N SER A 105 49.48 18.06 -0.36
CA SER A 105 49.77 16.68 -0.73
C SER A 105 49.59 16.52 -2.23
N LEU A 106 50.50 15.78 -2.86
CA LEU A 106 50.32 15.35 -4.24
C LEU A 106 49.32 14.20 -4.26
N ILE A 107 48.29 14.32 -5.10
CA ILE A 107 47.33 13.24 -5.32
C ILE A 107 47.47 12.70 -6.73
N LYS A 108 47.19 11.41 -6.89
CA LYS A 108 47.22 10.68 -8.15
C LYS A 108 45.83 10.12 -8.46
N GLN A 109 45.33 10.42 -9.66
CA GLN A 109 44.10 9.84 -10.17
C GLN A 109 44.30 8.34 -10.42
N CYS A 110 43.33 7.53 -9.99
CA CYS A 110 43.38 6.07 -10.14
C CYS A 110 42.62 5.58 -11.37
N ARG A 111 41.68 6.37 -11.89
CA ARG A 111 40.84 6.05 -13.06
C ARG A 111 40.26 7.32 -13.68
N GLU A 112 39.88 7.24 -14.95
CA GLU A 112 39.11 8.29 -15.62
C GLU A 112 37.72 8.43 -14.98
N ASN A 113 37.28 9.67 -14.79
CA ASN A 113 35.98 10.01 -14.22
C ASN A 113 35.60 11.44 -14.60
N GLU A 114 34.32 11.77 -14.52
CA GLU A 114 33.81 13.08 -14.91
C GLU A 114 34.32 14.22 -14.01
N LEU A 115 34.47 13.97 -12.70
CA LEU A 115 34.89 14.98 -11.73
C LEU A 115 36.30 15.53 -12.03
N PHE A 116 37.23 14.68 -12.47
CA PHE A 116 38.60 15.06 -12.81
C PHE A 116 38.86 15.20 -14.31
N SER A 117 37.80 15.34 -15.12
CA SER A 117 37.92 15.54 -16.56
C SER A 117 38.81 16.74 -16.89
N ASN A 118 39.76 16.55 -17.83
CA ASN A 118 40.75 17.55 -18.23
C ASN A 118 41.69 18.05 -17.10
N LEU A 119 41.82 17.31 -16.00
CA LEU A 119 42.85 17.55 -14.97
C LEU A 119 44.07 16.66 -15.18
N PRO A 120 45.29 17.12 -14.83
CA PRO A 120 46.47 16.28 -14.85
C PRO A 120 46.32 15.05 -13.96
N SER A 121 47.00 13.95 -14.32
CA SER A 121 46.96 12.70 -13.54
C SER A 121 47.47 12.87 -12.10
N ASN A 122 48.32 13.86 -11.84
CA ASN A 122 48.79 14.23 -10.52
C ASN A 122 48.74 15.74 -10.32
N PHE A 123 48.31 16.20 -9.15
CA PHE A 123 48.28 17.63 -8.78
C PHE A 123 48.28 17.82 -7.26
N SER A 124 48.65 19.01 -6.80
CA SER A 124 48.76 19.37 -5.38
C SER A 124 47.43 19.87 -4.82
N VAL A 125 47.04 19.37 -3.65
CA VAL A 125 45.81 19.76 -2.95
C VAL A 125 46.07 20.06 -1.47
N MET A 126 45.28 20.96 -0.91
CA MET A 126 45.35 21.35 0.50
C MET A 126 44.43 20.50 1.39
N ARG A 127 44.93 20.08 2.55
CA ARG A 127 44.25 19.19 3.51
C ARG A 127 44.11 19.84 4.88
N TYR A 128 42.95 19.62 5.52
CA TYR A 128 42.67 20.07 6.90
C TYR A 128 42.02 18.99 7.78
N HIS A 129 42.21 17.71 7.47
CA HIS A 129 41.48 16.61 8.08
C HIS A 129 42.34 15.73 9.00
N SER A 130 41.67 15.08 9.97
CA SER A 130 42.26 14.15 10.93
C SER A 130 41.70 12.72 10.80
N LEU A 131 40.76 12.51 9.88
CA LEU A 131 40.13 11.23 9.56
C LEU A 131 40.48 10.80 8.13
N GLU A 132 40.44 9.50 7.87
CA GLU A 132 40.62 8.89 6.55
C GLU A 132 39.66 7.71 6.36
N VAL A 133 39.34 7.41 5.11
CA VAL A 133 38.59 6.20 4.71
C VAL A 133 39.60 5.06 4.50
N LYS A 134 39.40 3.88 5.09
CA LYS A 134 40.32 2.72 4.98
C LYS A 134 39.73 1.50 4.27
N GLN A 135 38.43 1.23 4.43
CA GLN A 135 37.77 0.08 3.83
C GLN A 135 36.51 0.57 3.10
N LEU A 136 36.54 0.51 1.77
CA LEU A 136 35.36 0.84 0.95
C LEU A 136 34.38 -0.34 0.93
N SER A 137 33.10 -0.01 0.84
CA SER A 137 32.07 -0.94 0.40
C SER A 137 32.11 -1.17 -1.11
N ASP A 138 31.43 -2.22 -1.56
CA ASP A 138 31.33 -2.57 -2.98
C ASP A 138 30.53 -1.55 -3.82
N GLU A 139 29.82 -0.60 -3.19
CA GLU A 139 29.04 0.43 -3.89
C GLU A 139 29.89 1.65 -4.28
N LEU A 140 31.06 1.83 -3.66
CA LEU A 140 31.95 2.95 -3.89
C LEU A 140 33.21 2.53 -4.69
N GLU A 141 33.82 3.50 -5.34
CA GLU A 141 35.08 3.34 -6.04
C GLU A 141 36.07 4.47 -5.74
N ILE A 142 37.36 4.14 -5.75
CA ILE A 142 38.45 5.09 -5.51
C ILE A 142 38.76 5.83 -6.80
N LEU A 143 38.68 7.16 -6.75
CA LEU A 143 38.99 8.05 -7.88
C LEU A 143 40.40 8.64 -7.79
N ALA A 144 40.90 8.93 -6.59
CA ALA A 144 42.26 9.40 -6.38
C ALA A 144 42.84 8.98 -5.02
N LEU A 145 44.16 8.81 -4.96
CA LEU A 145 44.95 8.48 -3.77
C LEU A 145 46.08 9.49 -3.56
N ASP A 146 46.58 9.65 -2.34
CA ASP A 146 47.87 10.33 -2.10
C ASP A 146 49.06 9.34 -2.17
N GLU A 147 50.27 9.87 -2.02
CA GLU A 147 51.53 9.09 -2.04
C GLU A 147 51.61 8.00 -0.95
N LYS A 148 50.83 8.15 0.13
CA LYS A 148 50.76 7.19 1.25
C LYS A 148 49.58 6.22 1.10
N GLY A 149 48.84 6.28 -0.02
CA GLY A 149 47.67 5.44 -0.28
C GLY A 149 46.41 5.86 0.48
N VAL A 150 46.34 7.10 0.98
CA VAL A 150 45.11 7.65 1.56
C VAL A 150 44.12 7.95 0.45
N ILE A 151 42.86 7.58 0.63
CA ILE A 151 41.79 7.86 -0.33
C ILE A 151 41.48 9.36 -0.33
N MET A 152 41.74 10.01 -1.45
CA MET A 152 41.58 11.45 -1.63
C MET A 152 40.33 11.81 -2.41
N ALA A 153 39.79 10.87 -3.19
CA ALA A 153 38.48 11.01 -3.82
C ALA A 153 37.76 9.68 -4.00
N LEU A 154 36.43 9.73 -3.88
CA LEU A 154 35.49 8.63 -4.00
C LEU A 154 34.39 8.97 -5.00
N GLY A 155 33.89 7.96 -5.69
CA GLY A 155 32.66 8.01 -6.49
C GLY A 155 31.74 6.85 -6.13
N HIS A 156 30.43 7.05 -6.23
CA HIS A 156 29.48 5.94 -6.18
C HIS A 156 29.31 5.34 -7.57
N LYS A 157 29.31 4.00 -7.68
CA LYS A 157 29.33 3.31 -9.00
C LYS A 157 28.09 3.58 -9.86
N ASN A 158 26.94 3.81 -9.22
CA ASN A 158 25.63 3.92 -9.90
C ASN A 158 24.89 5.24 -9.67
N LEU A 159 25.39 6.11 -8.79
CA LEU A 159 24.72 7.36 -8.40
C LEU A 159 25.71 8.50 -8.66
N PRO A 160 25.24 9.71 -9.00
CA PRO A 160 26.11 10.84 -9.32
C PRO A 160 26.71 11.47 -8.05
N TYR A 161 27.27 10.62 -7.17
CA TYR A 161 27.80 11.02 -5.87
C TYR A 161 29.32 10.96 -5.91
N TYR A 162 29.92 12.05 -5.49
CA TYR A 162 31.35 12.22 -5.43
C TYR A 162 31.74 12.75 -4.07
N GLY A 163 32.93 12.39 -3.61
CA GLY A 163 33.50 12.93 -2.39
C GLY A 163 34.97 13.23 -2.59
N VAL A 164 35.44 14.40 -2.15
CA VAL A 164 36.87 14.75 -2.10
C VAL A 164 37.30 15.00 -0.66
N GLN A 165 38.40 14.38 -0.24
CA GLN A 165 38.90 14.48 1.15
C GLN A 165 39.66 15.79 1.40
N PHE A 166 40.13 16.44 0.33
CA PHE A 166 40.83 17.72 0.34
C PHE A 166 39.86 18.90 0.17
N HIS A 167 40.38 20.12 0.24
CA HIS A 167 39.63 21.37 0.16
C HIS A 167 39.86 22.06 -1.20
N PRO A 168 39.06 21.77 -2.25
CA PRO A 168 39.19 22.41 -3.55
C PRO A 168 38.98 23.94 -3.47
N GLU A 169 38.29 24.42 -2.45
CA GLU A 169 38.05 25.84 -2.18
C GLU A 169 39.22 26.57 -1.53
N SER A 170 40.27 25.84 -1.12
CA SER A 170 41.48 26.45 -0.59
C SER A 170 42.31 27.04 -1.72
N TYR A 171 42.85 28.26 -1.51
CA TYR A 171 43.73 28.95 -2.45
C TYR A 171 44.95 28.10 -2.86
N PHE A 172 45.41 27.20 -1.99
CA PHE A 172 46.59 26.36 -2.23
C PHE A 172 46.27 25.02 -2.90
N SER A 173 45.00 24.72 -3.16
CA SER A 173 44.61 23.56 -3.97
C SER A 173 44.63 23.93 -5.45
N GLU A 174 45.37 23.15 -6.24
CA GLU A 174 45.34 23.31 -7.69
C GLU A 174 44.00 22.84 -8.26
N TYR A 175 43.54 23.52 -9.32
CA TYR A 175 42.37 23.13 -10.12
C TYR A 175 41.00 23.12 -9.41
N GLY A 176 40.87 23.73 -8.23
CA GLY A 176 39.60 23.78 -7.48
C GLY A 176 38.40 24.30 -8.29
N LEU A 177 38.55 25.41 -9.02
CA LEU A 177 37.51 25.95 -9.90
C LEU A 177 37.15 24.98 -11.04
N GLN A 178 38.15 24.32 -11.63
CA GLN A 178 37.92 23.37 -12.71
C GLN A 178 37.18 22.12 -12.19
N LEU A 179 37.48 21.65 -10.99
CA LEU A 179 36.77 20.56 -10.32
C LEU A 179 35.29 20.91 -10.10
N PHE A 180 35.00 22.10 -9.57
CA PHE A 180 33.62 22.57 -9.45
C PHE A 180 32.95 22.72 -10.82
N SER A 181 33.66 23.22 -11.83
CA SER A 181 33.13 23.32 -13.19
C SER A 181 32.77 21.95 -13.76
N ASN A 182 33.63 20.95 -13.57
CA ASN A 182 33.39 19.58 -13.99
C ASN A 182 32.20 18.97 -13.27
N PHE A 183 32.10 19.17 -11.95
CA PHE A 183 30.96 18.71 -11.16
C PHE A 183 29.63 19.35 -11.64
N LEU A 184 29.61 20.65 -11.90
CA LEU A 184 28.41 21.35 -12.40
C LEU A 184 28.05 21.02 -13.85
N LYS A 185 29.02 20.53 -14.63
CA LYS A 185 28.83 20.01 -16.00
C LYS A 185 28.36 18.57 -16.02
N GLN A 186 28.37 17.86 -14.88
CA GLN A 186 27.73 16.56 -14.82
C GLN A 186 26.30 16.78 -15.24
N ASP A 187 25.93 16.20 -16.38
CA ASP A 187 24.57 16.27 -16.84
C ASP A 187 23.73 15.79 -15.65
N ILE A 188 22.83 16.64 -15.19
CA ILE A 188 21.55 16.13 -14.72
C ILE A 188 21.18 15.21 -15.88
N LYS A 189 21.22 13.89 -15.68
CA LYS A 189 20.36 13.03 -16.49
C LYS A 189 19.01 13.67 -16.28
N LYS A 190 18.60 14.59 -17.18
CA LYS A 190 17.29 15.24 -17.19
C LYS A 190 16.39 14.09 -16.84
N PRO A 191 15.65 14.12 -15.71
CA PRO A 191 14.92 12.95 -15.23
C PRO A 191 14.27 12.39 -16.46
N GLN A 192 14.69 11.19 -16.88
CA GLN A 192 14.69 10.73 -18.27
C GLN A 192 13.27 10.75 -18.81
N LYS A 193 12.77 11.93 -19.17
CA LYS A 193 11.37 12.34 -19.00
C LYS A 193 10.60 11.29 -18.20
N GLN A 194 10.97 11.01 -16.91
CA GLN A 194 10.74 9.68 -16.27
C GLN A 194 9.45 9.17 -16.81
N GLU A 195 9.52 8.22 -17.75
CA GLU A 195 8.37 7.92 -18.60
C GLU A 195 7.34 7.46 -17.61
N ASN A 196 6.42 8.37 -17.27
CA ASN A 196 5.73 8.26 -16.01
C ASN A 196 4.98 6.96 -16.16
N PRO A 197 5.26 5.92 -15.38
CA PRO A 197 5.03 4.57 -15.87
C PRO A 197 3.52 4.29 -16.04
N LEU A 198 2.68 5.15 -15.45
CA LEU A 198 1.23 5.17 -15.62
C LEU A 198 0.71 6.07 -16.76
N SER A 199 1.50 7.02 -17.27
CA SER A 199 1.10 7.99 -18.29
C SER A 199 0.59 7.33 -19.57
N PHE A 200 1.21 6.22 -20.01
CA PHE A 200 0.74 5.42 -21.14
C PHE A 200 -0.70 4.92 -20.92
N TYR A 201 -1.03 4.38 -19.74
CA TYR A 201 -2.37 3.87 -19.44
C TYR A 201 -3.39 5.01 -19.26
N LEU A 202 -2.97 6.14 -18.67
CA LEU A 202 -3.80 7.33 -18.59
C LEU A 202 -4.16 7.87 -19.97
N GLN A 203 -3.18 7.94 -20.88
CA GLN A 203 -3.39 8.39 -22.25
C GLN A 203 -4.32 7.43 -23.00
N LYS A 204 -4.07 6.11 -22.91
CA LYS A 204 -4.91 5.06 -23.51
C LYS A 204 -6.39 5.22 -23.11
N MET A 205 -6.68 5.42 -21.82
CA MET A 205 -8.05 5.67 -21.35
C MET A 205 -8.57 7.05 -21.74
N SER A 206 -7.72 8.09 -21.82
CA SER A 206 -8.13 9.42 -22.29
C SER A 206 -8.66 9.35 -23.72
N GLU A 207 -8.08 8.49 -24.55
CA GLU A 207 -8.49 8.18 -25.93
C GLU A 207 -9.64 7.16 -26.01
N ASN A 208 -10.29 6.83 -24.88
CA ASN A 208 -11.42 5.90 -24.76
C ASN A 208 -11.11 4.43 -25.10
N HIS A 209 -9.85 4.01 -24.96
CA HIS A 209 -9.50 2.59 -25.04
C HIS A 209 -9.60 1.93 -23.67
N PHE A 210 -10.22 0.74 -23.63
CA PHE A 210 -10.31 -0.07 -22.42
C PHE A 210 -8.97 -0.70 -22.05
N LEU A 211 -8.70 -0.76 -20.73
CA LEU A 211 -7.58 -1.53 -20.21
C LEU A 211 -7.84 -3.04 -20.33
N GLN A 212 -6.81 -3.76 -20.75
CA GLN A 212 -6.76 -5.21 -20.93
C GLN A 212 -5.96 -5.86 -19.80
N SER A 213 -5.90 -7.20 -19.80
CA SER A 213 -5.18 -7.97 -18.78
C SER A 213 -3.72 -7.55 -18.62
N ASP A 214 -2.99 -7.39 -19.73
CA ASP A 214 -1.57 -7.02 -19.70
C ASP A 214 -1.37 -5.59 -19.17
N ASP A 215 -2.30 -4.68 -19.44
CA ASP A 215 -2.26 -3.33 -18.87
C ASP A 215 -2.38 -3.38 -17.35
N PHE A 216 -3.34 -4.17 -16.82
CA PHE A 216 -3.52 -4.33 -15.38
C PHE A 216 -2.33 -5.03 -14.72
N GLU A 217 -1.68 -5.97 -15.40
CA GLU A 217 -0.46 -6.60 -14.91
C GLU A 217 0.65 -5.57 -14.68
N GLN A 218 0.92 -4.72 -15.68
CA GLN A 218 1.93 -3.68 -15.57
C GLN A 218 1.53 -2.61 -14.54
N ILE A 219 0.27 -2.18 -14.50
CA ILE A 219 -0.23 -1.23 -13.50
C ILE A 219 -0.01 -1.77 -12.08
N CYS A 220 -0.38 -3.03 -11.81
CA CYS A 220 -0.18 -3.64 -10.50
C CYS A 220 1.31 -3.74 -10.15
N LYS A 221 2.17 -4.09 -11.12
CA LYS A 221 3.62 -4.12 -10.95
C LYS A 221 4.18 -2.76 -10.54
N ILE A 222 3.77 -1.70 -11.22
CA ILE A 222 4.18 -0.31 -10.95
C ILE A 222 3.73 0.14 -9.55
N ILE A 223 2.47 -0.15 -9.19
CA ILE A 223 1.94 0.16 -7.85
C ILE A 223 2.74 -0.58 -6.77
N MET A 224 3.07 -1.84 -7.00
CA MET A 224 3.81 -2.65 -6.02
C MET A 224 5.27 -2.27 -5.88
N SER A 225 5.93 -1.80 -6.95
CA SER A 225 7.30 -1.28 -6.88
C SER A 225 7.37 0.10 -6.23
N LYS A 226 6.23 0.76 -5.99
CA LYS A 226 6.12 2.14 -5.50
C LYS A 226 6.79 3.17 -6.42
N ASP A 227 7.02 2.80 -7.68
CA ASP A 227 7.60 3.66 -8.71
C ASP A 227 6.49 4.38 -9.46
N TYR A 228 5.74 5.23 -8.75
CA TYR A 228 4.63 5.98 -9.34
C TYR A 228 4.47 7.36 -8.72
N GLU A 229 3.84 8.24 -9.49
CA GLU A 229 3.38 9.53 -9.01
C GLU A 229 1.97 9.41 -8.42
N ILE A 230 1.76 9.92 -7.19
CA ILE A 230 0.47 9.85 -6.48
C ILE A 230 -0.68 10.45 -7.32
N LEU A 231 -0.44 11.56 -8.00
CA LEU A 231 -1.44 12.22 -8.86
C LEU A 231 -1.88 11.32 -10.02
N GLN A 232 -0.96 10.52 -10.57
CA GLN A 232 -1.27 9.61 -11.67
C GLN A 232 -2.05 8.40 -11.20
N VAL A 233 -1.71 7.84 -10.05
CA VAL A 233 -2.53 6.79 -9.42
C VAL A 233 -3.93 7.33 -9.15
N ALA A 234 -4.05 8.54 -8.60
CA ALA A 234 -5.36 9.15 -8.36
C ALA A 234 -6.18 9.29 -9.65
N ALA A 235 -5.58 9.82 -10.72
CA ALA A 235 -6.20 9.91 -12.04
C ALA A 235 -6.58 8.54 -12.62
N LEU A 236 -5.70 7.55 -12.46
CA LEU A 236 -5.90 6.17 -12.92
C LEU A 236 -7.13 5.55 -12.26
N LEU A 237 -7.29 5.72 -10.93
CA LEU A 237 -8.43 5.19 -10.19
C LEU A 237 -9.76 5.76 -10.68
N ILE A 238 -9.80 7.07 -10.98
CA ILE A 238 -10.98 7.72 -11.55
C ILE A 238 -11.26 7.20 -12.96
N LEU A 239 -10.26 7.17 -13.84
CA LEU A 239 -10.42 6.73 -15.22
C LEU A 239 -10.80 5.25 -15.34
N ILE A 240 -10.29 4.38 -14.46
CA ILE A 240 -10.73 2.98 -14.42
C ILE A 240 -12.22 2.91 -14.09
N THR A 241 -12.66 3.71 -13.11
CA THR A 241 -14.06 3.74 -12.65
C THR A 241 -15.01 4.24 -13.75
N GLU A 242 -14.63 5.33 -14.43
CA GLU A 242 -15.50 5.98 -15.43
C GLU A 242 -15.43 5.33 -16.81
N LYS A 243 -14.27 4.80 -17.21
CA LYS A 243 -14.00 4.40 -18.60
C LYS A 243 -13.68 2.92 -18.80
N SER A 244 -13.22 2.21 -17.78
CA SER A 244 -12.79 0.80 -17.91
C SER A 244 -13.57 -0.18 -17.03
N LEU A 245 -14.71 0.24 -16.47
CA LEU A 245 -15.52 -0.60 -15.61
C LEU A 245 -16.48 -1.48 -16.44
N ASN A 246 -15.94 -2.57 -17.00
CA ASN A 246 -16.71 -3.61 -17.68
C ASN A 246 -16.31 -5.01 -17.15
N GLU A 247 -17.08 -6.03 -17.53
CA GLU A 247 -16.91 -7.41 -17.06
C GLU A 247 -15.47 -7.93 -17.24
N LYS A 248 -14.92 -7.79 -18.44
CA LYS A 248 -13.59 -8.30 -18.78
C LYS A 248 -12.49 -7.57 -18.04
N SER A 249 -12.53 -6.24 -18.05
CA SER A 249 -11.53 -5.38 -17.40
C SER A 249 -11.55 -5.55 -15.88
N LEU A 250 -12.72 -5.55 -15.24
CA LEU A 250 -12.81 -5.75 -13.78
C LEU A 250 -12.38 -7.15 -13.37
N SER A 251 -12.77 -8.19 -14.12
CA SER A 251 -12.30 -9.56 -13.88
C SER A 251 -10.79 -9.69 -14.01
N ALA A 252 -10.20 -9.07 -15.04
CA ALA A 252 -8.75 -9.05 -15.22
C ALA A 252 -8.05 -8.31 -14.07
N PHE A 253 -8.56 -7.15 -13.67
CA PHE A 253 -7.99 -6.37 -12.59
C PHE A 253 -8.02 -7.12 -11.26
N VAL A 254 -9.15 -7.76 -10.91
CA VAL A 254 -9.27 -8.62 -9.73
C VAL A 254 -8.23 -9.73 -9.73
N ARG A 255 -8.07 -10.45 -10.86
CA ARG A 255 -7.06 -11.52 -10.98
C ARG A 255 -5.64 -11.00 -10.81
N GLN A 256 -5.32 -9.82 -11.34
CA GLN A 256 -3.99 -9.22 -11.20
C GLN A 256 -3.71 -8.78 -9.76
N ILE A 257 -4.68 -8.20 -9.05
CA ILE A 257 -4.53 -7.88 -7.61
C ILE A 257 -4.30 -9.17 -6.80
N LEU A 258 -5.02 -10.24 -7.09
CA LEU A 258 -4.88 -11.52 -6.39
C LEU A 258 -3.48 -12.15 -6.56
N ARG A 259 -2.77 -11.88 -7.67
CA ARG A 259 -1.37 -12.32 -7.84
C ARG A 259 -0.39 -11.68 -6.87
N TYR A 260 -0.72 -10.49 -6.35
CA TYR A 260 0.05 -9.78 -5.32
C TYR A 260 -0.52 -9.98 -3.91
N SER A 261 -1.53 -10.85 -3.78
CA SER A 261 -2.19 -11.16 -2.53
C SER A 261 -1.68 -12.47 -1.95
N GLN A 262 -1.77 -12.65 -0.64
CA GLN A 262 -1.69 -13.98 -0.05
C GLN A 262 -2.95 -14.74 -0.49
N THR A 263 -2.80 -15.91 -1.09
CA THR A 263 -3.93 -16.69 -1.62
C THR A 263 -3.76 -18.17 -1.33
N PHE A 264 -4.85 -18.90 -1.43
CA PHE A 264 -4.86 -20.36 -1.34
C PHE A 264 -5.87 -20.94 -2.33
N SER A 265 -5.82 -22.25 -2.50
CA SER A 265 -6.73 -22.98 -3.39
C SER A 265 -7.28 -24.19 -2.65
N ASP A 266 -8.53 -24.08 -2.23
CA ASP A 266 -9.28 -25.16 -1.57
C ASP A 266 -10.59 -25.38 -2.32
N GLU A 267 -10.76 -26.60 -2.83
CA GLU A 267 -11.90 -27.03 -3.65
C GLU A 267 -13.11 -27.48 -2.80
N SER A 268 -13.03 -27.45 -1.47
CA SER A 268 -14.18 -27.78 -0.63
C SER A 268 -15.34 -26.80 -0.83
N GLU A 269 -16.55 -27.26 -0.50
CA GLU A 269 -17.76 -26.44 -0.63
C GLU A 269 -17.78 -25.31 0.40
N MET A 270 -17.25 -24.16 0.00
CA MET A 270 -17.20 -22.96 0.85
C MET A 270 -18.02 -21.81 0.29
N ILE A 271 -18.55 -21.00 1.22
CA ILE A 271 -19.23 -19.74 0.93
C ILE A 271 -18.51 -18.54 1.56
N ASP A 272 -18.54 -17.41 0.86
CA ASP A 272 -18.32 -16.08 1.45
C ASP A 272 -19.64 -15.29 1.49
N ILE A 273 -19.82 -14.48 2.54
CA ILE A 273 -20.97 -13.61 2.72
C ILE A 273 -20.43 -12.24 3.08
N CYS A 274 -20.42 -11.31 2.13
CA CYS A 274 -19.84 -9.98 2.34
C CYS A 274 -20.55 -8.92 1.51
N GLY A 275 -20.44 -7.66 1.91
CA GLY A 275 -20.99 -6.52 1.19
C GLY A 275 -19.88 -5.58 0.75
N THR A 276 -20.18 -4.72 -0.23
CA THR A 276 -19.29 -3.62 -0.61
C THR A 276 -19.07 -2.61 0.52
N GLY A 277 -20.01 -2.53 1.48
CA GLY A 277 -20.11 -1.47 2.47
C GLY A 277 -20.40 -0.10 1.83
N GLY A 278 -20.59 0.95 2.62
CA GLY A 278 -20.78 2.31 2.07
C GLY A 278 -22.22 2.68 1.70
N ASP A 279 -23.19 1.89 2.15
CA ASP A 279 -24.64 2.14 2.01
C ASP A 279 -25.13 3.32 2.87
N GLY A 280 -24.46 3.62 3.98
CA GLY A 280 -24.74 4.75 4.87
C GLY A 280 -25.81 4.47 5.94
N PHE A 281 -26.42 3.28 5.95
CA PHE A 281 -27.50 2.94 6.88
C PHE A 281 -27.02 2.56 8.28
N LYS A 282 -25.74 2.18 8.42
CA LYS A 282 -25.13 1.82 9.70
C LYS A 282 -25.94 0.72 10.42
N SER A 283 -26.44 -0.26 9.66
CA SER A 283 -27.15 -1.42 10.20
C SER A 283 -26.26 -2.24 11.15
N ILE A 284 -26.89 -3.17 11.86
CA ILE A 284 -26.16 -4.21 12.62
C ILE A 284 -25.28 -5.07 11.69
N ASN A 285 -24.37 -5.89 12.25
CA ASN A 285 -23.45 -6.71 11.45
C ASN A 285 -24.12 -7.99 10.89
N VAL A 286 -25.10 -7.82 10.01
CA VAL A 286 -25.96 -8.88 9.46
C VAL A 286 -25.14 -10.04 8.86
N SER A 287 -24.19 -9.72 7.98
CA SER A 287 -23.37 -10.74 7.31
C SER A 287 -22.42 -11.47 8.25
N THR A 288 -22.02 -10.87 9.39
CA THR A 288 -21.21 -11.53 10.42
C THR A 288 -22.07 -12.48 11.25
N THR A 289 -23.26 -12.04 11.67
CA THR A 289 -24.22 -12.89 12.39
C THR A 289 -24.65 -14.08 11.52
N SER A 290 -24.92 -13.85 10.23
CA SER A 290 -25.28 -14.90 9.27
C SER A 290 -24.19 -15.95 9.12
N ALA A 291 -22.91 -15.57 9.14
CA ALA A 291 -21.80 -16.52 9.04
C ALA A 291 -21.77 -17.53 10.21
N PHE A 292 -22.05 -17.08 11.43
CA PHE A 292 -22.16 -17.98 12.58
C PHE A 292 -23.35 -18.93 12.46
N ILE A 293 -24.50 -18.45 11.98
CA ILE A 293 -25.70 -19.29 11.75
C ILE A 293 -25.38 -20.38 10.72
N LEU A 294 -24.76 -20.02 9.59
CA LEU A 294 -24.41 -20.99 8.55
C LEU A 294 -23.40 -22.02 9.04
N ALA A 295 -22.36 -21.60 9.75
CA ALA A 295 -21.35 -22.52 10.26
C ALA A 295 -21.91 -23.48 11.32
N ALA A 296 -22.83 -23.03 12.18
CA ALA A 296 -23.58 -23.90 13.09
C ALA A 296 -24.45 -24.94 12.36
N LEU A 297 -24.82 -24.68 11.10
CA LEU A 297 -25.51 -25.62 10.22
C LEU A 297 -24.56 -26.49 9.40
N GLY A 298 -23.25 -26.45 9.66
CA GLY A 298 -22.23 -27.26 8.99
C GLY A 298 -21.81 -26.73 7.62
N VAL A 299 -22.05 -25.46 7.33
CA VAL A 299 -21.55 -24.82 6.11
C VAL A 299 -20.15 -24.28 6.37
N LYS A 300 -19.20 -24.60 5.48
CA LYS A 300 -17.87 -23.99 5.54
C LYS A 300 -17.92 -22.54 5.06
N VAL A 301 -17.68 -21.60 5.95
CA VAL A 301 -17.74 -20.15 5.70
C VAL A 301 -16.35 -19.53 5.79
N ALA A 302 -15.81 -19.11 4.65
CA ALA A 302 -14.59 -18.30 4.58
C ALA A 302 -15.02 -16.85 4.40
N LYS A 303 -15.27 -16.15 5.52
CA LYS A 303 -15.82 -14.80 5.45
C LYS A 303 -14.71 -13.77 5.25
N HIS A 304 -14.69 -13.12 4.09
CA HIS A 304 -13.78 -12.02 3.83
C HIS A 304 -14.33 -10.71 4.43
N GLY A 305 -13.50 -10.01 5.20
CA GLY A 305 -13.96 -8.85 5.96
C GLY A 305 -12.88 -7.81 6.21
N ASN A 306 -13.32 -6.57 6.45
CA ASN A 306 -12.47 -5.45 6.80
C ASN A 306 -13.04 -4.71 8.03
N ARG A 307 -12.24 -3.80 8.61
CA ARG A 307 -12.71 -2.81 9.59
C ARG A 307 -13.69 -1.82 8.93
N ALA A 308 -14.51 -1.15 9.74
CA ALA A 308 -15.47 -0.17 9.24
C ALA A 308 -14.80 0.93 8.40
N ILE A 309 -15.44 1.28 7.29
CA ILE A 309 -15.12 2.49 6.50
C ILE A 309 -16.22 3.55 6.70
N SER A 310 -17.49 3.14 6.77
CA SER A 310 -18.65 4.05 6.87
C SER A 310 -19.73 3.61 7.88
N SER A 311 -19.68 2.38 8.40
CA SER A 311 -20.62 1.87 9.41
C SER A 311 -20.22 2.33 10.82
N SER A 312 -21.15 2.21 11.79
CA SER A 312 -20.85 2.50 13.21
C SER A 312 -19.79 1.55 13.80
N SER A 313 -19.73 0.30 13.31
CA SER A 313 -18.67 -0.67 13.61
C SER A 313 -18.54 -1.71 12.49
N GLY A 314 -17.30 -2.17 12.24
CA GLY A 314 -16.98 -3.15 11.20
C GLY A 314 -17.03 -4.58 11.72
N SER A 315 -16.94 -5.54 10.81
CA SER A 315 -16.90 -6.97 11.18
C SER A 315 -15.77 -7.27 12.17
N THR A 316 -14.56 -6.77 11.90
CA THR A 316 -13.40 -6.94 12.80
C THR A 316 -13.62 -6.28 14.16
N ASP A 317 -14.23 -5.10 14.22
CA ASP A 317 -14.44 -4.38 15.48
C ASP A 317 -15.43 -5.12 16.40
N VAL A 318 -16.46 -5.74 15.83
CA VAL A 318 -17.40 -6.60 16.57
C VAL A 318 -16.76 -7.90 17.03
N LEU A 319 -15.91 -8.52 16.22
CA LEU A 319 -15.17 -9.72 16.63
C LEU A 319 -14.23 -9.43 17.80
N GLU A 320 -13.55 -8.28 17.79
CA GLU A 320 -12.74 -7.80 18.93
C GLU A 320 -13.60 -7.61 20.18
N ALA A 321 -14.78 -6.96 20.06
CA ALA A 321 -15.72 -6.80 21.18
C ALA A 321 -16.27 -8.14 21.71
N LEU A 322 -16.31 -9.18 20.87
CA LEU A 322 -16.66 -10.54 21.26
C LEU A 322 -15.49 -11.31 21.87
N ASN A 323 -14.27 -10.77 21.87
CA ASN A 323 -13.02 -11.46 22.21
C ASN A 323 -12.75 -12.67 21.31
N ILE A 324 -12.90 -12.49 19.99
CA ILE A 324 -12.56 -13.48 18.97
C ILE A 324 -11.31 -12.99 18.25
N THR A 325 -10.21 -13.73 18.39
CA THR A 325 -8.97 -13.42 17.68
C THR A 325 -9.08 -13.85 16.22
N THR A 326 -8.84 -12.92 15.29
CA THR A 326 -8.75 -13.27 13.87
C THR A 326 -7.39 -13.88 13.55
N PRO A 327 -7.32 -14.96 12.77
CA PRO A 327 -6.05 -15.56 12.40
C PRO A 327 -5.17 -14.58 11.61
N ASN A 328 -3.86 -14.66 11.82
CA ASN A 328 -2.86 -13.78 11.20
C ASN A 328 -1.85 -14.53 10.31
N THR A 329 -2.10 -15.82 10.03
CA THR A 329 -1.32 -16.63 9.09
C THR A 329 -2.25 -17.46 8.23
N LEU A 330 -1.82 -17.83 7.02
CA LEU A 330 -2.62 -18.69 6.16
C LEU A 330 -2.88 -20.06 6.79
N GLU A 331 -1.89 -20.64 7.47
CA GLU A 331 -2.01 -21.92 8.18
C GLU A 331 -3.10 -21.87 9.25
N SER A 332 -3.14 -20.80 10.06
CA SER A 332 -4.16 -20.65 11.11
C SER A 332 -5.57 -20.45 10.53
N VAL A 333 -5.70 -19.74 9.41
CA VAL A 333 -6.98 -19.63 8.67
C VAL A 333 -7.47 -21.00 8.23
N LEU A 334 -6.62 -21.79 7.56
CA LEU A 334 -6.99 -23.12 7.06
C LEU A 334 -7.32 -24.08 8.20
N LYS A 335 -6.53 -24.05 9.28
CA LYS A 335 -6.80 -24.86 10.48
C LYS A 335 -8.15 -24.50 11.11
N GLN A 336 -8.46 -23.21 11.21
CA GLN A 336 -9.75 -22.75 11.75
C GLN A 336 -10.91 -23.16 10.86
N LEU A 337 -10.80 -23.00 9.54
CA LEU A 337 -11.82 -23.47 8.58
C LEU A 337 -12.07 -24.97 8.70
N ASN A 338 -11.03 -25.78 8.87
CA ASN A 338 -11.17 -27.23 8.96
C ASN A 338 -11.74 -27.71 10.31
N ASN A 339 -11.46 -27.00 11.39
CA ASN A 339 -11.90 -27.40 12.73
C ASN A 339 -13.24 -26.82 13.15
N GLN A 340 -13.61 -25.67 12.60
CA GLN A 340 -14.75 -24.88 13.07
C GLN A 340 -15.75 -24.56 11.96
N GLU A 341 -15.47 -24.92 10.70
CA GLU A 341 -16.29 -24.54 9.53
C GLU A 341 -16.42 -23.03 9.32
N LEU A 342 -15.69 -22.19 10.06
CA LEU A 342 -15.74 -20.74 9.94
C LEU A 342 -14.34 -20.16 10.16
N SER A 343 -13.95 -19.24 9.30
CA SER A 343 -12.83 -18.35 9.57
C SER A 343 -13.10 -16.96 9.00
N PHE A 344 -12.60 -15.94 9.69
CA PHE A 344 -12.69 -14.56 9.26
C PHE A 344 -11.36 -14.13 8.65
N LEU A 345 -11.40 -13.79 7.37
CA LEU A 345 -10.24 -13.44 6.57
C LEU A 345 -10.09 -11.91 6.59
N HIS A 346 -9.12 -11.41 7.35
CA HIS A 346 -8.89 -9.97 7.50
C HIS A 346 -8.20 -9.36 6.26
N ALA A 347 -8.94 -8.58 5.47
CA ALA A 347 -8.50 -8.09 4.16
C ALA A 347 -7.10 -7.44 4.11
N PRO A 348 -6.68 -6.57 5.08
CA PRO A 348 -5.35 -5.99 5.09
C PRO A 348 -4.19 -7.00 5.16
N PHE A 349 -4.41 -8.17 5.76
CA PHE A 349 -3.40 -9.23 5.79
C PHE A 349 -3.20 -9.86 4.40
N PHE A 350 -4.30 -10.05 3.66
CA PHE A 350 -4.28 -10.74 2.38
C PHE A 350 -3.88 -9.85 1.20
N HIS A 351 -4.17 -8.54 1.25
CA HIS A 351 -4.07 -7.67 0.07
C HIS A 351 -3.12 -6.46 0.26
N PRO A 352 -1.79 -6.67 0.27
CA PRO A 352 -0.80 -5.59 0.40
C PRO A 352 -0.97 -4.47 -0.61
N LEU A 353 -1.23 -4.80 -1.89
CA LEU A 353 -1.44 -3.82 -2.96
C LEU A 353 -2.59 -2.86 -2.66
N VAL A 354 -3.70 -3.39 -2.13
CA VAL A 354 -4.87 -2.59 -1.75
C VAL A 354 -4.53 -1.66 -0.58
N GLY A 355 -3.69 -2.14 0.34
CA GLY A 355 -3.17 -1.36 1.46
C GLY A 355 -2.33 -0.16 1.02
N GLU A 356 -1.50 -0.33 -0.01
CA GLU A 356 -0.64 0.73 -0.55
C GLU A 356 -1.45 1.92 -1.09
N LEU A 357 -2.65 1.66 -1.61
CA LEU A 357 -3.54 2.67 -2.18
C LEU A 357 -4.43 3.36 -1.13
N LYS A 358 -4.32 2.99 0.15
CA LYS A 358 -5.19 3.52 1.22
C LYS A 358 -5.11 5.04 1.35
N GLU A 359 -3.90 5.60 1.37
CA GLU A 359 -3.71 7.05 1.50
C GLU A 359 -4.29 7.80 0.30
N VAL A 360 -3.99 7.34 -0.92
CA VAL A 360 -4.49 7.96 -2.15
C VAL A 360 -6.01 7.98 -2.19
N ARG A 361 -6.65 6.85 -1.85
CA ARG A 361 -8.11 6.74 -1.77
C ARG A 361 -8.70 7.66 -0.70
N SER A 362 -8.06 7.74 0.47
CA SER A 362 -8.50 8.64 1.55
C SER A 362 -8.43 10.10 1.13
N ARG A 363 -7.39 10.50 0.39
CA ARG A 363 -7.22 11.88 -0.09
C ARG A 363 -8.15 12.22 -1.25
N LEU A 364 -8.45 11.25 -2.12
CA LEU A 364 -9.41 11.41 -3.20
C LEU A 364 -10.82 11.72 -2.68
N GLY A 365 -11.25 11.06 -1.60
CA GLY A 365 -12.54 11.32 -0.96
C GLY A 365 -13.78 10.97 -1.81
N VAL A 366 -13.58 10.38 -2.99
CA VAL A 366 -14.63 9.97 -3.92
C VAL A 366 -14.63 8.46 -4.14
N ARG A 367 -15.77 7.93 -4.59
CA ARG A 367 -15.92 6.51 -4.89
C ARG A 367 -15.09 6.14 -6.12
N THR A 368 -14.45 4.97 -6.08
CA THR A 368 -13.69 4.41 -7.20
C THR A 368 -13.98 2.91 -7.35
N VAL A 369 -13.39 2.26 -8.35
CA VAL A 369 -13.43 0.80 -8.53
C VAL A 369 -13.11 0.03 -7.24
N PHE A 370 -12.29 0.58 -6.34
CA PHE A 370 -11.97 -0.06 -5.05
C PHE A 370 -13.15 -0.14 -4.08
N ASN A 371 -14.23 0.60 -4.28
CA ASN A 371 -15.45 0.48 -3.49
C ASN A 371 -16.22 -0.81 -3.79
N VAL A 372 -15.97 -1.46 -4.93
CA VAL A 372 -16.62 -2.72 -5.30
C VAL A 372 -15.68 -3.92 -5.30
N LEU A 373 -14.36 -3.69 -5.21
CA LEU A 373 -13.35 -4.74 -5.26
C LEU A 373 -13.32 -5.64 -4.03
N GLY A 374 -13.67 -5.15 -2.84
CA GLY A 374 -13.50 -5.89 -1.58
C GLY A 374 -14.06 -7.32 -1.63
N PRO A 375 -15.36 -7.49 -1.93
CA PRO A 375 -15.97 -8.81 -2.10
C PRO A 375 -15.38 -9.65 -3.24
N LEU A 376 -14.85 -9.04 -4.29
CA LEU A 376 -14.32 -9.75 -5.45
C LEU A 376 -12.94 -10.38 -5.20
N LEU A 377 -12.21 -9.87 -4.20
CA LEU A 377 -10.84 -10.25 -3.86
C LEU A 377 -10.71 -11.42 -2.88
N HIS A 378 -11.70 -12.31 -2.80
CA HIS A 378 -11.65 -13.43 -1.86
C HIS A 378 -10.33 -14.27 -2.03
N PRO A 379 -9.57 -14.54 -0.94
CA PRO A 379 -8.25 -15.20 -1.03
C PRO A 379 -8.26 -16.67 -1.50
N ASN A 380 -9.37 -17.39 -1.34
CA ASN A 380 -9.54 -18.72 -1.96
C ASN A 380 -9.86 -18.57 -3.45
N LEU A 381 -8.91 -18.94 -4.31
CA LEU A 381 -9.06 -18.89 -5.77
C LEU A 381 -10.10 -19.88 -6.32
N LYS A 382 -10.54 -20.83 -5.49
CA LYS A 382 -11.51 -21.89 -5.82
C LYS A 382 -12.84 -21.74 -5.08
N LEU A 383 -13.13 -20.54 -4.55
CA LEU A 383 -14.39 -20.26 -3.87
C LEU A 383 -15.59 -20.56 -4.79
N LYS A 384 -16.45 -21.49 -4.36
CA LYS A 384 -17.59 -21.97 -5.13
C LYS A 384 -18.83 -21.10 -4.95
N TYR A 385 -19.09 -20.66 -3.72
CA TYR A 385 -20.33 -20.00 -3.35
C TYR A 385 -20.06 -18.59 -2.81
N GLN A 386 -20.91 -17.62 -3.18
CA GLN A 386 -20.75 -16.26 -2.67
C GLN A 386 -22.09 -15.52 -2.63
N LEU A 387 -22.46 -14.99 -1.47
CA LEU A 387 -23.50 -13.97 -1.35
C LEU A 387 -22.82 -12.60 -1.19
N MET A 388 -22.99 -11.74 -2.20
CA MET A 388 -22.38 -10.42 -2.28
C MET A 388 -23.44 -9.32 -2.20
N GLY A 389 -23.32 -8.48 -1.18
CA GLY A 389 -24.04 -7.23 -1.05
C GLY A 389 -23.48 -6.12 -1.91
N ASN A 390 -24.34 -5.32 -2.55
CA ASN A 390 -23.93 -4.15 -3.33
C ASN A 390 -24.88 -2.96 -3.12
N TYR A 391 -24.38 -1.81 -2.66
CA TYR A 391 -25.22 -0.61 -2.54
C TYR A 391 -25.40 0.13 -3.88
N HIS A 392 -24.48 -0.06 -4.84
CA HIS A 392 -24.38 0.79 -6.03
C HIS A 392 -25.13 0.18 -7.23
N ALA A 393 -26.34 0.68 -7.52
CA ALA A 393 -27.20 0.15 -8.57
C ALA A 393 -26.55 0.02 -9.97
N PRO A 394 -25.77 1.01 -10.48
CA PRO A 394 -25.20 0.95 -11.84
C PRO A 394 -24.28 -0.24 -12.12
N VAL A 395 -23.65 -0.81 -11.08
CA VAL A 395 -22.72 -1.94 -11.22
C VAL A 395 -23.34 -3.29 -10.81
N HIS A 396 -24.62 -3.31 -10.44
CA HIS A 396 -25.25 -4.49 -9.83
C HIS A 396 -25.16 -5.74 -10.72
N ARG A 397 -25.48 -5.59 -12.02
CA ARG A 397 -25.36 -6.66 -13.00
C ARG A 397 -23.90 -7.03 -13.29
N LEU A 398 -23.05 -6.02 -13.44
CA LEU A 398 -21.62 -6.23 -13.70
C LEU A 398 -20.97 -7.15 -12.66
N LEU A 399 -21.34 -7.00 -11.39
CA LEU A 399 -20.77 -7.78 -10.31
C LEU A 399 -21.07 -9.28 -10.43
N ILE A 400 -22.28 -9.67 -10.82
CA ILE A 400 -22.60 -11.10 -10.97
C ILE A 400 -21.85 -11.71 -12.17
N GLU A 401 -21.67 -10.94 -13.25
CA GLU A 401 -20.91 -11.36 -14.43
C GLU A 401 -19.42 -11.54 -14.09
N VAL A 402 -18.87 -10.67 -13.25
CA VAL A 402 -17.50 -10.81 -12.72
C VAL A 402 -17.39 -12.05 -11.82
N LEU A 403 -18.34 -12.29 -10.91
CA LEU A 403 -18.33 -13.51 -10.08
C LEU A 403 -18.36 -14.79 -10.93
N LYS A 404 -19.15 -14.81 -12.01
CA LYS A 404 -19.14 -15.90 -12.99
C LYS A 404 -17.74 -16.09 -13.61
N ASN A 405 -17.13 -15.01 -14.09
CA ASN A 405 -15.79 -15.05 -14.67
C ASN A 405 -14.68 -15.46 -13.70
N LEU A 406 -14.85 -15.16 -12.42
CA LEU A 406 -13.93 -15.59 -11.38
C LEU A 406 -14.22 -17.02 -10.89
N GLY A 407 -15.12 -17.75 -11.54
CA GLY A 407 -15.31 -19.19 -11.37
C GLY A 407 -16.29 -19.62 -10.27
N ARG A 408 -17.15 -18.73 -9.78
CA ARG A 408 -18.19 -19.10 -8.81
C ARG A 408 -19.18 -20.06 -9.47
N LYS A 409 -19.58 -21.11 -8.75
CA LYS A 409 -20.59 -22.07 -9.20
C LYS A 409 -22.00 -21.55 -8.96
N LYS A 410 -22.23 -20.99 -7.78
CA LYS A 410 -23.49 -20.35 -7.40
C LYS A 410 -23.20 -19.06 -6.65
N ALA A 411 -23.81 -17.96 -7.05
CA ALA A 411 -23.62 -16.68 -6.38
C ALA A 411 -24.87 -15.82 -6.43
N LEU A 412 -25.07 -15.00 -5.40
CA LEU A 412 -26.10 -13.97 -5.39
C LEU A 412 -25.43 -12.61 -5.26
N VAL A 413 -25.76 -11.67 -6.13
CA VAL A 413 -25.50 -10.24 -5.89
C VAL A 413 -26.81 -9.59 -5.50
N VAL A 414 -26.87 -9.06 -4.28
CA VAL A 414 -28.10 -8.54 -3.64
C VAL A 414 -28.00 -7.05 -3.37
N ARG A 415 -29.12 -6.35 -3.50
CA ARG A 415 -29.24 -4.92 -3.21
C ARG A 415 -30.67 -4.59 -2.77
N GLY A 416 -30.83 -3.95 -1.62
CA GLY A 416 -32.09 -3.31 -1.24
C GLY A 416 -32.40 -2.12 -2.15
N ASN A 417 -33.66 -1.93 -2.54
CA ASN A 417 -34.07 -0.79 -3.37
C ASN A 417 -33.90 0.55 -2.63
N ASP A 418 -33.97 0.52 -1.30
CA ASP A 418 -33.56 1.58 -0.37
C ASP A 418 -32.06 1.95 -0.46
N GLY A 419 -31.23 1.09 -1.04
CA GLY A 419 -29.79 1.30 -1.22
C GLY A 419 -28.91 0.49 -0.28
N MET A 420 -29.48 -0.38 0.57
CA MET A 420 -28.71 -1.29 1.40
C MET A 420 -27.87 -2.26 0.54
N ASP A 421 -26.65 -2.57 0.99
CA ASP A 421 -25.85 -3.66 0.43
C ASP A 421 -26.18 -5.01 1.08
N GLU A 422 -27.44 -5.22 1.41
CA GLU A 422 -28.00 -6.42 2.05
C GLU A 422 -29.37 -6.70 1.41
N LEU A 423 -29.93 -7.89 1.64
CA LEU A 423 -31.37 -8.06 1.45
C LEU A 423 -32.08 -7.25 2.52
N SER A 424 -32.89 -6.29 2.09
CA SER A 424 -33.56 -5.35 2.96
C SER A 424 -34.83 -5.95 3.57
N ILE A 425 -35.07 -5.60 4.83
CA ILE A 425 -36.36 -5.79 5.51
C ILE A 425 -37.23 -4.52 5.45
N CYS A 426 -36.67 -3.41 4.97
CA CYS A 426 -37.32 -2.11 4.87
C CYS A 426 -37.92 -1.88 3.47
N ASP A 427 -37.33 -2.47 2.44
CA ASP A 427 -37.78 -2.35 1.05
C ASP A 427 -37.70 -3.67 0.26
N GLU A 428 -38.20 -3.66 -0.98
CA GLU A 428 -37.94 -4.71 -1.97
C GLU A 428 -36.43 -4.81 -2.24
N SER A 429 -35.92 -6.02 -2.47
CA SER A 429 -34.53 -6.26 -2.82
C SER A 429 -34.41 -6.85 -4.22
N LYS A 430 -33.47 -6.31 -5.00
CA LYS A 430 -33.11 -6.80 -6.34
C LYS A 430 -31.95 -7.78 -6.27
N ILE A 431 -32.09 -8.92 -6.94
CA ILE A 431 -31.14 -10.02 -6.91
C ILE A 431 -30.72 -10.39 -8.34
N TYR A 432 -29.42 -10.57 -8.52
CA TYR A 432 -28.87 -11.34 -9.62
C TYR A 432 -28.33 -12.67 -9.08
N GLU A 433 -28.86 -13.77 -9.57
CA GLU A 433 -28.46 -15.12 -9.21
C GLU A 433 -27.67 -15.76 -10.34
N LEU A 434 -26.46 -16.23 -10.04
CA LEU A 434 -25.70 -17.16 -10.87
C LEU A 434 -25.95 -18.57 -10.36
N CYS A 435 -26.41 -19.46 -11.23
CA CYS A 435 -26.54 -20.89 -10.94
C CYS A 435 -26.21 -21.68 -12.21
N GLU A 436 -25.27 -22.62 -12.13
CA GLU A 436 -24.86 -23.48 -13.26
C GLU A 436 -24.49 -22.70 -14.54
N GLY A 437 -23.89 -21.51 -14.37
CA GLY A 437 -23.45 -20.65 -15.48
C GLY A 437 -24.52 -19.71 -16.03
N GLU A 438 -25.78 -19.86 -15.63
CA GLU A 438 -26.89 -18.99 -16.02
C GLU A 438 -27.10 -17.86 -15.00
N ILE A 439 -27.45 -16.67 -15.50
CA ILE A 439 -27.74 -15.49 -14.67
C ILE A 439 -29.22 -15.17 -14.74
N LEU A 440 -29.89 -15.26 -13.58
CA LEU A 440 -31.30 -14.90 -13.39
C LEU A 440 -31.41 -13.57 -12.64
N GLU A 441 -32.38 -12.75 -13.04
CA GLU A 441 -32.68 -11.46 -12.41
C GLU A 441 -34.10 -11.49 -11.85
N TYR A 442 -34.25 -11.16 -10.58
CA TYR A 442 -35.57 -11.08 -9.94
C TYR A 442 -35.54 -10.15 -8.73
N SER A 443 -36.72 -9.78 -8.25
CA SER A 443 -36.91 -9.02 -7.02
C SER A 443 -37.66 -9.83 -5.97
N ILE A 444 -37.42 -9.51 -4.70
CA ILE A 444 -38.13 -10.10 -3.58
C ILE A 444 -38.61 -9.04 -2.60
N CYS A 445 -39.69 -9.35 -1.90
CA CYS A 445 -40.23 -8.56 -0.80
C CYS A 445 -40.18 -9.37 0.51
N PRO A 446 -39.88 -8.74 1.66
CA PRO A 446 -39.88 -9.40 2.97
C PRO A 446 -41.14 -10.23 3.26
N GLU A 447 -42.30 -9.73 2.83
CA GLU A 447 -43.60 -10.34 3.07
C GLU A 447 -43.77 -11.71 2.39
N GLN A 448 -43.06 -11.96 1.28
CA GLN A 448 -43.09 -13.26 0.59
C GLN A 448 -42.55 -14.40 1.47
N PHE A 449 -41.75 -14.04 2.48
CA PHE A 449 -41.18 -14.98 3.44
C PHE A 449 -41.82 -14.83 4.83
N GLY A 450 -42.94 -14.11 4.93
CA GLY A 450 -43.68 -13.92 6.18
C GLY A 450 -43.04 -12.93 7.16
N PHE A 451 -42.10 -12.10 6.71
CA PHE A 451 -41.58 -10.98 7.51
C PHE A 451 -42.44 -9.73 7.33
N LYS A 452 -42.39 -8.81 8.29
CA LYS A 452 -43.03 -7.50 8.18
C LYS A 452 -41.98 -6.46 7.78
N ARG A 453 -42.39 -5.50 6.95
CA ARG A 453 -41.55 -4.33 6.69
C ARG A 453 -41.27 -3.57 7.98
N ALA A 454 -40.04 -3.13 8.14
CA ALA A 454 -39.60 -2.30 9.26
C ALA A 454 -39.11 -0.93 8.78
N PHE A 455 -39.00 0.01 9.70
CA PHE A 455 -38.30 1.26 9.46
C PHE A 455 -36.79 1.07 9.61
N HIS A 456 -36.00 1.84 8.86
CA HIS A 456 -34.54 1.83 8.97
C HIS A 456 -34.07 2.07 10.41
N SER A 457 -34.77 2.91 11.18
CA SER A 457 -34.45 3.18 12.59
C SER A 457 -34.48 1.93 13.49
N GLU A 458 -35.21 0.88 13.09
CA GLU A 458 -35.33 -0.36 13.86
C GLU A 458 -34.16 -1.33 13.63
N ILE A 459 -33.40 -1.14 12.54
CA ILE A 459 -32.28 -2.01 12.15
C ILE A 459 -30.90 -1.37 12.36
N ILE A 460 -30.85 -0.10 12.78
CA ILE A 460 -29.61 0.62 13.05
C ILE A 460 -28.79 -0.08 14.15
N GLY A 461 -27.49 -0.22 13.87
CA GLY A 461 -26.47 -0.63 14.84
C GLY A 461 -25.89 0.58 15.59
N SER A 462 -25.26 0.29 16.72
CA SER A 462 -24.65 1.29 17.60
C SER A 462 -23.14 1.05 17.70
N SER A 463 -22.57 1.01 18.90
CA SER A 463 -21.16 0.70 19.12
C SER A 463 -20.84 -0.75 18.77
N ALA A 464 -19.54 -1.07 18.61
CA ALA A 464 -19.10 -2.45 18.43
C ALA A 464 -19.56 -3.38 19.56
N TYR A 465 -19.63 -2.87 20.80
CA TYR A 465 -20.12 -3.62 21.96
C TYR A 465 -21.63 -3.89 21.89
N ASP A 466 -22.41 -2.87 21.50
CA ASP A 466 -23.86 -3.02 21.32
C ASP A 466 -24.17 -4.01 20.18
N ASN A 467 -23.47 -3.90 19.05
CA ASN A 467 -23.63 -4.82 17.93
C ASN A 467 -23.19 -6.25 18.30
N ALA A 468 -22.16 -6.41 19.12
CA ALA A 468 -21.75 -7.71 19.68
C ALA A 468 -22.82 -8.31 20.59
N LYS A 469 -23.52 -7.48 21.38
CA LYS A 469 -24.66 -7.91 22.20
C LYS A 469 -25.84 -8.32 21.32
N ASP A 470 -26.23 -7.49 20.35
CA ASP A 470 -27.31 -7.78 19.40
C ASP A 470 -27.04 -9.10 18.68
N LEU A 471 -25.82 -9.32 18.19
CA LEU A 471 -25.39 -10.58 17.58
C LEU A 471 -25.63 -11.77 18.52
N LYS A 472 -25.15 -11.72 19.77
CA LYS A 472 -25.35 -12.81 20.75
C LYS A 472 -26.83 -13.04 21.06
N ASP A 473 -27.62 -11.98 21.16
CA ASP A 473 -29.05 -12.07 21.47
C ASP A 473 -29.84 -12.66 20.29
N ILE A 474 -29.44 -12.36 19.05
CA ILE A 474 -29.98 -13.00 17.82
C ILE A 474 -29.59 -14.47 17.75
N LEU A 475 -28.31 -14.81 17.93
CA LEU A 475 -27.84 -16.21 17.87
C LEU A 475 -28.47 -17.11 18.94
N SER A 476 -28.88 -16.52 20.08
CA SER A 476 -29.59 -17.24 21.16
C SER A 476 -31.11 -17.26 21.02
N GLY A 477 -31.66 -16.61 20.00
CA GLY A 477 -33.11 -16.47 19.81
C GLY A 477 -33.80 -15.54 20.81
N ARG A 478 -33.05 -14.88 21.70
CA ARG A 478 -33.60 -13.94 22.71
C ARG A 478 -34.09 -12.64 22.09
N MET A 479 -33.44 -12.18 21.02
CA MET A 479 -33.88 -11.02 20.25
C MET A 479 -34.89 -11.45 19.19
N GLN A 480 -35.97 -10.68 19.04
CA GLN A 480 -36.99 -10.81 18.01
C GLN A 480 -37.25 -9.44 17.37
N GLY A 481 -37.91 -9.41 16.21
CA GLY A 481 -38.26 -8.18 15.47
C GLY A 481 -37.28 -7.84 14.34
N ALA A 482 -37.30 -6.60 13.88
CA ALA A 482 -36.67 -6.18 12.61
C ALA A 482 -35.20 -6.60 12.43
N LYS A 483 -34.38 -6.45 13.48
CA LYS A 483 -32.96 -6.89 13.47
C LYS A 483 -32.81 -8.40 13.29
N PHE A 484 -33.64 -9.17 13.99
CA PHE A 484 -33.65 -10.63 13.86
C PHE A 484 -34.12 -11.05 12.46
N ASP A 485 -35.22 -10.47 11.99
CA ASP A 485 -35.80 -10.75 10.68
C ASP A 485 -34.82 -10.42 9.54
N LEU A 486 -34.12 -9.30 9.63
CA LEU A 486 -33.08 -8.90 8.68
C LEU A 486 -31.94 -9.95 8.60
N VAL A 487 -31.49 -10.46 9.74
CA VAL A 487 -30.47 -11.52 9.80
C VAL A 487 -30.99 -12.82 9.22
N VAL A 488 -32.20 -13.26 9.59
CA VAL A 488 -32.76 -14.52 9.08
C VAL A 488 -32.99 -14.44 7.57
N LEU A 489 -33.48 -13.30 7.05
CA LEU A 489 -33.65 -13.06 5.61
C LEU A 489 -32.32 -13.20 4.86
N ASN A 490 -31.24 -12.60 5.35
CA ASN A 490 -29.93 -12.72 4.67
C ASN A 490 -29.32 -14.12 4.84
N ALA A 491 -29.44 -14.72 6.03
CA ALA A 491 -28.91 -16.05 6.32
C ALA A 491 -29.61 -17.16 5.49
N MET A 492 -30.92 -17.08 5.27
CA MET A 492 -31.64 -18.09 4.50
C MET A 492 -31.24 -18.08 3.02
N PHE A 493 -31.02 -16.90 2.43
CA PHE A 493 -30.48 -16.79 1.08
C PHE A 493 -29.01 -17.25 1.01
N ALA A 494 -28.21 -16.97 2.04
CA ALA A 494 -26.84 -17.47 2.11
C ALA A 494 -26.79 -19.00 2.20
N LEU A 495 -27.64 -19.63 3.01
CA LEU A 495 -27.72 -21.10 3.14
C LEU A 495 -28.19 -21.76 1.83
N TYR A 496 -29.15 -21.14 1.14
CA TYR A 496 -29.55 -21.54 -0.22
C TYR A 496 -28.40 -21.39 -1.24
N THR A 497 -27.63 -20.31 -1.15
CA THR A 497 -26.46 -20.06 -2.02
C THR A 497 -25.34 -21.08 -1.77
N ALA A 498 -25.16 -21.50 -0.52
CA ALA A 498 -24.22 -22.55 -0.13
C ALA A 498 -24.66 -23.97 -0.52
N ASN A 499 -25.76 -24.09 -1.27
CA ASN A 499 -26.33 -25.35 -1.75
C ASN A 499 -26.72 -26.32 -0.60
N LYS A 500 -27.15 -25.78 0.55
CA LYS A 500 -27.60 -26.58 1.70
C LYS A 500 -29.11 -26.58 1.90
N ALA A 501 -29.85 -25.84 1.07
CA ALA A 501 -31.30 -25.83 1.04
C ALA A 501 -31.79 -25.68 -0.41
N SER A 502 -32.92 -26.31 -0.74
CA SER A 502 -33.51 -26.28 -2.08
C SER A 502 -34.19 -24.94 -2.41
N SER A 503 -34.59 -24.17 -1.40
CA SER A 503 -35.13 -22.83 -1.55
C SER A 503 -34.85 -21.96 -0.32
N PRO A 504 -34.93 -20.61 -0.43
CA PRO A 504 -34.83 -19.73 0.73
C PRO A 504 -35.88 -19.99 1.82
N LEU A 505 -37.10 -20.44 1.46
CA LEU A 505 -38.13 -20.79 2.44
C LEU A 505 -37.76 -22.02 3.27
N VAL A 506 -37.24 -23.08 2.62
CA VAL A 506 -36.74 -24.27 3.33
C VAL A 506 -35.56 -23.90 4.24
N ALA A 507 -34.67 -23.02 3.75
CA ALA A 507 -33.55 -22.51 4.54
C ALA A 507 -34.01 -21.73 5.79
N LYS A 508 -35.10 -20.95 5.67
CA LYS A 508 -35.66 -20.21 6.81
C LYS A 508 -36.04 -21.14 7.95
N ASP A 509 -36.78 -22.21 7.66
CA ASP A 509 -37.25 -23.16 8.67
C ASP A 509 -36.07 -23.84 9.38
N MET A 510 -35.05 -24.28 8.62
CA MET A 510 -33.82 -24.87 9.17
C MET A 510 -33.07 -23.90 10.10
N ILE A 511 -32.99 -22.62 9.73
CA ILE A 511 -32.32 -21.59 10.53
C ILE A 511 -33.08 -21.33 11.82
N LEU A 512 -34.40 -21.16 11.75
CA LEU A 512 -35.22 -20.92 12.93
C LEU A 512 -35.15 -22.10 13.91
N GLU A 513 -35.25 -23.33 13.42
CA GLU A 513 -35.08 -24.53 14.24
C GLU A 513 -33.71 -24.57 14.93
N ALA A 514 -32.62 -24.27 14.20
CA ALA A 514 -31.27 -24.26 14.77
C ALA A 514 -31.05 -23.14 15.80
N ILE A 515 -31.66 -21.98 15.61
CA ILE A 515 -31.60 -20.88 16.58
C ILE A 515 -32.40 -21.26 17.85
N TYR A 516 -33.66 -21.69 17.70
CA TYR A 516 -34.54 -21.96 18.83
C TYR A 516 -34.19 -23.24 19.62
N SER A 517 -33.55 -24.22 18.97
CA SER A 517 -32.99 -25.40 19.67
C SER A 517 -31.74 -25.07 20.50
N GLY A 518 -31.14 -23.89 20.33
CA GLY A 518 -29.90 -23.50 21.00
C GLY A 518 -28.62 -23.92 20.27
N LYS A 519 -28.72 -24.70 19.19
CA LYS A 519 -27.58 -25.19 18.41
C LYS A 519 -26.64 -24.06 17.96
N VAL A 520 -27.21 -22.95 17.48
CA VAL A 520 -26.43 -21.81 16.97
C VAL A 520 -25.64 -21.12 18.10
N ILE A 521 -26.25 -20.91 19.27
CA ILE A 521 -25.55 -20.25 20.39
C ILE A 521 -24.51 -21.17 21.05
N GLU A 522 -24.74 -22.48 21.06
CA GLU A 522 -23.75 -23.47 21.52
C GLU A 522 -22.52 -23.46 20.62
N TYR A 523 -22.71 -23.59 19.30
CA TYR A 523 -21.63 -23.46 18.32
C TYR A 523 -20.86 -22.15 18.47
N PHE A 524 -21.56 -21.02 18.64
CA PHE A 524 -20.90 -19.72 18.85
C PHE A 524 -20.00 -19.70 20.09
N LYS A 525 -20.45 -20.31 21.21
CA LYS A 525 -19.64 -20.40 22.44
C LYS A 525 -18.40 -21.26 22.24
N GLU A 526 -18.54 -22.41 21.56
CA GLU A 526 -17.42 -23.29 21.23
C GLU A 526 -16.41 -22.58 20.32
N TYR A 527 -16.90 -21.93 19.26
CA TYR A 527 -16.08 -21.13 18.35
C TYR A 527 -15.33 -20.03 19.10
N GLN A 528 -16.03 -19.29 19.96
CA GLN A 528 -15.44 -18.24 20.77
C GLN A 528 -14.36 -18.78 21.73
N ALA A 529 -14.58 -19.95 22.34
CA ALA A 529 -13.58 -20.58 23.19
C ALA A 529 -12.34 -21.01 22.40
N TYR A 530 -12.54 -21.61 21.22
CA TYR A 530 -11.46 -21.99 20.32
C TYR A 530 -10.63 -20.78 19.85
N ALA A 531 -11.30 -19.69 19.45
CA ALA A 531 -10.63 -18.50 18.92
C ALA A 531 -9.96 -17.61 19.98
N LYS A 532 -10.10 -17.93 21.27
CA LYS A 532 -9.37 -17.28 22.38
C LYS A 532 -8.06 -17.99 22.72
N ALA A 533 -7.99 -19.30 22.45
CA ALA A 533 -6.84 -20.15 22.70
C ALA A 533 -5.80 -19.98 21.57
#